data_AF-A0A1Y2IPZ8-F1
#
_entry.id   AF-A0A1Y2IPZ8-F1
#
_cell.length_a   1.000
_cell.length_b   1.000
_cell.length_c   1.000
_cell.angle_alpha   90.00
_cell.angle_beta   90.00
_cell.angle_gamma   90.00
#
_symmetry.space_group_name_H-M   'P 1'
#
loop_
_entity.id
_entity.type
_entity.pdbx_description
1 polymer ?
#
loop_
_entity_poly.entity_id
_entity_poly.type
_entity_poly.pdbx_seq_one_letter_code
_entity_poly.pdbx_strand_id
1 'polypeptide(L)'
;MLAIVSAALGLAIVANIEVAEAVAGVSTFNDFSTQTTVACAGFPPTNSQGNGIFAAAMSDLSPLWQGATCQGTMDASKCNGQGSCVNCVGPACPDEERCGTCFNVTCTGSLDGETTGACSGRTIKVKIVDACPATHPANYCKIPEFGGTIRPIEACEQPGVNALDIATTARSALSTFQGNLNIDIEQTSC
;
A
#
# COMPACT_ATOMS: atom_id res chain seq x y z
N MET A 1 -68.18 21.48 -11.43
CA MET A 1 -67.27 21.12 -12.54
C MET A 1 -65.86 21.11 -11.98
N LEU A 2 -65.24 19.94 -11.99
CA LEU A 2 -64.02 19.60 -11.28
C LEU A 2 -62.78 20.08 -12.06
N ALA A 3 -61.85 20.74 -11.38
CA ALA A 3 -60.57 21.17 -11.93
C ALA A 3 -59.62 19.98 -12.09
N ILE A 4 -58.89 19.91 -13.21
CA ILE A 4 -57.76 18.99 -13.39
C ILE A 4 -56.51 19.85 -13.60
N VAL A 5 -55.71 20.00 -12.54
CA VAL A 5 -54.34 20.51 -12.63
C VAL A 5 -53.44 19.28 -12.78
N SER A 6 -52.77 19.17 -13.92
CA SER A 6 -51.80 18.09 -14.18
C SER A 6 -50.49 18.42 -13.48
N ALA A 7 -50.12 17.65 -12.46
CA ALA A 7 -48.81 17.73 -11.82
C ALA A 7 -47.84 16.79 -12.55
N ALA A 8 -46.84 17.35 -13.21
CA ALA A 8 -45.72 16.60 -13.78
C ALA A 8 -44.77 16.18 -12.63
N LEU A 9 -44.66 14.86 -12.41
CA LEU A 9 -43.76 14.28 -11.44
C LEU A 9 -42.36 14.13 -12.07
N GLY A 10 -41.46 15.06 -11.77
CA GLY A 10 -40.04 14.95 -12.15
C GLY A 10 -39.32 13.99 -11.19
N LEU A 11 -38.90 12.83 -11.69
CA LEU A 11 -38.00 11.92 -10.97
C LEU A 11 -36.58 12.52 -10.97
N ALA A 12 -36.17 13.11 -9.84
CA ALA A 12 -34.78 13.49 -9.62
C ALA A 12 -33.98 12.24 -9.23
N ILE A 13 -33.14 11.75 -10.13
CA ILE A 13 -32.14 10.71 -9.83
C ILE A 13 -31.01 11.42 -9.06
N VAL A 14 -31.00 11.28 -7.74
CA VAL A 14 -29.85 11.66 -6.91
C VAL A 14 -28.83 10.54 -7.06
N ALA A 15 -27.81 10.76 -7.90
CA ALA A 15 -26.63 9.91 -7.92
C ALA A 15 -25.91 10.09 -6.58
N ASN A 16 -25.86 9.04 -5.76
CA ASN A 16 -24.98 9.00 -4.60
C ASN A 16 -23.55 9.02 -5.12
N ILE A 17 -22.92 10.19 -5.14
CA ILE A 17 -21.47 10.30 -5.29
C ILE A 17 -20.93 9.87 -3.93
N GLU A 18 -20.55 8.60 -3.80
CA GLU A 18 -19.69 8.18 -2.69
C GLU A 18 -18.40 8.99 -2.83
N VAL A 19 -18.24 9.97 -1.94
CA VAL A 19 -16.97 10.66 -1.78
C VAL A 19 -16.04 9.62 -1.18
N ALA A 20 -15.19 9.00 -2.00
CA ALA A 20 -14.15 8.12 -1.48
C ALA A 20 -13.21 9.00 -0.63
N GLU A 21 -13.23 8.82 0.68
CA GLU A 21 -12.35 9.57 1.58
C GLU A 21 -10.95 8.97 1.51
N ALA A 22 -9.97 9.81 1.18
CA ALA A 22 -8.58 9.44 1.28
C ALA A 22 -8.23 9.16 2.75
N VAL A 23 -7.56 8.03 3.00
CA VAL A 23 -7.05 7.67 4.33
C VAL A 23 -5.54 7.92 4.39
N ALA A 24 -5.07 8.37 5.54
CA ALA A 24 -3.64 8.57 5.76
C ALA A 24 -2.90 7.22 5.79
N GLY A 25 -1.67 7.24 5.29
CA GLY A 25 -0.77 6.10 5.29
C GLY A 25 0.69 6.50 5.11
N VAL A 26 1.53 5.50 4.93
CA VAL A 26 2.95 5.64 4.65
C VAL A 26 3.32 4.85 3.42
N SER A 27 4.38 5.28 2.74
CA SER A 27 4.99 4.50 1.67
C SER A 27 6.46 4.24 1.91
N THR A 28 6.84 2.99 1.64
CA THR A 28 8.21 2.60 1.33
C THR A 28 8.34 2.31 -0.15
N PHE A 29 9.56 1.98 -0.59
CA PHE A 29 9.82 1.75 -1.99
C PHE A 29 10.63 0.48 -2.22
N ASN A 30 10.16 -0.32 -3.18
CA ASN A 30 10.72 -1.61 -3.52
C ASN A 30 10.84 -1.79 -5.05
N ASP A 31 11.88 -2.49 -5.48
CA ASP A 31 12.06 -2.85 -6.88
C ASP A 31 11.53 -4.27 -7.10
N PHE A 32 10.26 -4.35 -7.52
CA PHE A 32 9.57 -5.60 -7.79
C PHE A 32 10.27 -6.42 -8.89
N SER A 33 11.03 -5.77 -9.77
CA SER A 33 11.75 -6.43 -10.86
C SER A 33 12.92 -7.30 -10.39
N THR A 34 13.33 -7.15 -9.12
CA THR A 34 14.36 -8.00 -8.49
C THR A 34 13.80 -9.28 -7.88
N GLN A 35 12.46 -9.39 -7.81
CA GLN A 35 11.77 -10.51 -7.24
C GLN A 35 11.50 -11.59 -8.30
N THR A 36 11.42 -12.85 -7.86
CA THR A 36 11.08 -13.96 -8.74
C THR A 36 9.57 -14.13 -8.89
N THR A 37 8.80 -13.77 -7.86
CA THR A 37 7.34 -13.86 -7.78
C THR A 37 6.82 -12.77 -6.86
N VAL A 38 5.52 -12.49 -6.95
CA VAL A 38 4.76 -11.71 -5.96
C VAL A 38 3.67 -12.58 -5.34
N ALA A 39 3.12 -12.18 -4.20
CA ALA A 39 2.11 -12.94 -3.48
C ALA A 39 0.76 -13.03 -4.23
N CYS A 40 0.38 -12.00 -5.00
CA CYS A 40 -0.83 -12.07 -5.80
C CYS A 40 -0.64 -12.93 -7.06
N ALA A 41 -1.31 -14.08 -7.08
CA ALA A 41 -1.31 -14.97 -8.24
C ALA A 41 -1.80 -14.24 -9.51
N GLY A 42 -1.09 -14.46 -10.62
CA GLY A 42 -1.44 -13.90 -11.94
C GLY A 42 -0.88 -12.50 -12.22
N PHE A 43 -0.17 -11.87 -11.28
CA PHE A 43 0.52 -10.61 -11.50
C PHE A 43 2.03 -10.82 -11.72
N PRO A 44 2.65 -10.04 -12.63
CA PRO A 44 4.09 -10.09 -12.85
C PRO A 44 4.85 -9.33 -11.76
N PRO A 45 6.05 -9.80 -11.34
CA PRO A 45 6.95 -9.08 -10.45
C PRO A 45 7.66 -7.95 -11.21
N THR A 46 6.90 -6.92 -11.59
CA THR A 46 7.41 -5.76 -12.34
C THR A 46 6.93 -4.45 -11.74
N ASN A 47 7.76 -3.42 -11.81
CA ASN A 47 7.43 -2.09 -11.27
C ASN A 47 6.22 -1.41 -11.94
N SER A 48 5.82 -1.88 -13.13
CA SER A 48 4.63 -1.42 -13.84
C SER A 48 3.60 -2.52 -14.00
N GLN A 49 2.33 -2.16 -13.88
CA GLN A 49 1.16 -3.02 -14.08
C GLN A 49 0.34 -2.59 -15.32
N GLY A 50 0.99 -1.89 -16.26
CA GLY A 50 0.39 -1.35 -17.48
C GLY A 50 -0.34 -0.02 -17.27
N ASN A 51 -0.63 0.71 -18.36
CA ASN A 51 -1.46 1.93 -18.37
C ASN A 51 -1.05 3.02 -17.35
N GLY A 52 0.25 3.14 -17.05
CA GLY A 52 0.75 4.12 -16.06
C GLY A 52 0.43 3.76 -14.61
N ILE A 53 0.06 2.50 -14.35
CA ILE A 53 -0.19 1.97 -13.00
C ILE A 53 1.10 1.34 -12.47
N PHE A 54 1.48 1.72 -11.26
CA PHE A 54 2.65 1.18 -10.57
C PHE A 54 2.28 -0.04 -9.73
N ALA A 55 3.22 -0.97 -9.54
CA ALA A 55 3.05 -2.05 -8.57
C ALA A 55 3.15 -1.52 -7.14
N ALA A 56 2.42 -2.13 -6.22
CA ALA A 56 2.57 -1.93 -4.79
C ALA A 56 2.27 -3.21 -4.01
N ALA A 57 2.85 -3.31 -2.82
CA ALA A 57 2.47 -4.27 -1.80
C ALA A 57 1.70 -3.57 -0.68
N MET A 58 0.67 -4.19 -0.12
CA MET A 58 -0.06 -3.64 1.03
C MET A 58 0.35 -4.38 2.31
N SER A 59 0.55 -3.65 3.41
CA SER A 59 0.76 -4.28 4.71
C SER A 59 -0.47 -5.07 5.15
N ASP A 60 -0.25 -6.29 5.66
CA ASP A 60 -1.31 -7.14 6.20
C ASP A 60 -1.86 -6.64 7.55
N LEU A 61 -1.23 -5.62 8.14
CA LEU A 61 -1.72 -4.90 9.32
C LEU A 61 -2.44 -3.60 8.99
N SER A 62 -2.60 -3.28 7.70
CA SER A 62 -3.32 -2.10 7.24
C SER A 62 -4.81 -2.21 7.57
N PRO A 63 -5.44 -1.14 8.08
CA PRO A 63 -6.90 -1.05 8.13
C PRO A 63 -7.61 -1.22 6.77
N LEU A 64 -6.92 -0.97 5.66
CA LEU A 64 -7.41 -1.25 4.31
C LEU A 64 -7.30 -2.73 3.93
N TRP A 65 -6.52 -3.54 4.64
CA TRP A 65 -6.43 -4.97 4.40
C TRP A 65 -7.80 -5.63 4.64
N GLN A 66 -8.20 -6.51 3.73
CA GLN A 66 -9.42 -7.31 3.84
C GLN A 66 -9.02 -8.79 3.81
N GLY A 67 -9.63 -9.58 4.68
CA GLY A 67 -9.27 -10.99 4.90
C GLY A 67 -8.36 -11.20 6.11
N ALA A 68 -7.86 -12.42 6.25
CA ALA A 68 -6.91 -12.76 7.31
C ALA A 68 -5.54 -12.14 7.03
N THR A 69 -4.76 -11.88 8.08
CA THR A 69 -3.34 -11.55 7.93
C THR A 69 -2.61 -12.73 7.27
N CYS A 70 -1.43 -12.47 6.70
CA CYS A 70 -0.60 -13.56 6.21
C CYS A 70 -0.29 -14.54 7.35
N GLN A 71 -0.39 -15.84 7.08
CA GLN A 71 -0.22 -16.91 8.04
C GLN A 71 1.27 -17.16 8.30
N GLY A 72 1.77 -16.61 9.41
CA GLY A 72 3.14 -16.80 9.86
C GLY A 72 3.30 -16.61 11.36
N THR A 73 4.52 -16.86 11.84
CA THR A 73 4.94 -16.56 13.21
C THR A 73 6.32 -15.95 13.13
N MET A 74 6.54 -14.85 13.86
CA MET A 74 7.85 -14.24 13.97
C MET A 74 8.81 -15.22 14.66
N ASP A 75 9.93 -15.52 14.02
CA ASP A 75 10.99 -16.37 14.54
C ASP A 75 12.32 -15.61 14.50
N ALA A 76 12.78 -15.16 15.67
CA ALA A 76 14.02 -14.41 15.80
C ALA A 76 15.25 -15.19 15.29
N SER A 77 15.21 -16.52 15.27
CA SER A 77 16.31 -17.34 14.74
C SER A 77 16.49 -17.19 13.22
N LYS A 78 15.51 -16.60 12.53
CA LYS A 78 15.61 -16.21 11.12
C LYS A 78 16.28 -14.86 10.93
N CYS A 79 16.60 -14.13 11.99
CA CYS A 79 17.35 -12.88 11.91
C CYS A 79 18.83 -13.13 12.19
N ASN A 80 19.71 -12.39 11.52
CA ASN A 80 21.15 -12.45 11.77
C ASN A 80 21.62 -11.51 12.89
N GLY A 81 20.69 -10.83 13.58
CA GLY A 81 20.98 -9.83 14.60
C GLY A 81 21.58 -8.52 14.07
N GLN A 82 21.58 -8.31 12.75
CA GLN A 82 22.12 -7.13 12.07
C GLN A 82 21.12 -6.52 11.08
N GLY A 83 19.82 -6.71 11.32
CA GLY A 83 18.80 -6.13 10.44
C GLY A 83 18.44 -6.99 9.22
N SER A 84 19.04 -8.18 9.07
CA SER A 84 18.88 -9.02 7.89
C SER A 84 18.36 -10.40 8.27
N CYS A 85 17.81 -11.09 7.29
CA CYS A 85 17.19 -12.39 7.46
C CYS A 85 18.06 -13.52 6.86
N VAL A 86 17.91 -14.71 7.43
CA VAL A 86 18.61 -15.95 7.06
C VAL A 86 17.58 -16.91 6.50
N ASN A 87 17.79 -17.39 5.27
CA ASN A 87 16.90 -18.35 4.58
C ASN A 87 15.43 -17.92 4.66
N CYS A 88 15.16 -16.68 4.27
CA CYS A 88 13.88 -16.02 4.47
C CYS A 88 12.84 -16.68 3.57
N VAL A 89 11.99 -17.49 4.19
CA VAL A 89 10.75 -17.98 3.59
C VAL A 89 9.64 -17.20 4.25
N GLY A 90 8.82 -16.55 3.43
CA GLY A 90 7.73 -15.73 3.90
C GLY A 90 6.55 -16.55 4.44
N PRO A 91 5.67 -15.91 5.23
CA PRO A 91 4.36 -16.49 5.52
C PRO A 91 3.60 -16.75 4.23
N ALA A 92 2.67 -17.70 4.27
CA ALA A 92 1.70 -17.82 3.21
C ALA A 92 0.67 -16.69 3.38
N CYS A 93 0.33 -15.99 2.30
CA CYS A 93 -0.78 -15.04 2.28
C CYS A 93 -1.95 -15.65 1.48
N PRO A 94 -2.62 -16.70 2.00
CA PRO A 94 -3.77 -17.26 1.32
C PRO A 94 -4.89 -16.22 1.30
N ASP A 95 -5.50 -16.01 0.14
CA ASP A 95 -6.66 -15.15 -0.06
C ASP A 95 -6.40 -13.67 0.29
N GLU A 96 -5.38 -13.06 -0.31
CA GLU A 96 -5.23 -11.60 -0.31
C GLU A 96 -6.38 -10.93 -1.07
N GLU A 97 -7.45 -10.59 -0.36
CA GLU A 97 -8.69 -10.05 -0.96
C GLU A 97 -8.49 -8.67 -1.61
N ARG A 98 -7.29 -8.09 -1.50
CA ARG A 98 -6.90 -6.84 -2.14
C ARG A 98 -6.11 -7.02 -3.44
N CYS A 99 -5.74 -8.24 -3.84
CA CYS A 99 -5.03 -8.47 -5.09
C CYS A 99 -5.76 -7.85 -6.30
N GLY A 100 -5.01 -7.07 -7.08
CA GLY A 100 -5.51 -6.39 -8.27
C GLY A 100 -6.32 -5.13 -8.00
N THR A 101 -6.58 -4.76 -6.75
CA THR A 101 -7.25 -3.49 -6.42
C THR A 101 -6.31 -2.31 -6.68
N CYS A 102 -6.88 -1.18 -7.11
CA CYS A 102 -6.13 0.04 -7.39
C CYS A 102 -6.40 1.13 -6.37
N PHE A 103 -5.37 1.92 -6.10
CA PHE A 103 -5.44 3.08 -5.22
C PHE A 103 -4.80 4.29 -5.89
N ASN A 104 -5.42 5.45 -5.73
CA ASN A 104 -4.79 6.74 -5.92
C ASN A 104 -3.92 7.03 -4.70
N VAL A 105 -2.68 7.45 -4.94
CA VAL A 105 -1.71 7.77 -3.89
C VAL A 105 -1.15 9.16 -4.12
N THR A 106 -1.16 9.98 -3.08
CA THR A 106 -0.60 11.35 -3.11
C THR A 106 0.38 11.53 -1.95
N CYS A 107 1.54 12.13 -2.20
CA CYS A 107 2.51 12.47 -1.15
C CYS A 107 1.99 13.63 -0.30
N THR A 108 2.05 13.49 1.02
CA THR A 108 1.69 14.53 1.99
C THR A 108 2.88 15.03 2.82
N GLY A 109 4.00 14.31 2.83
CA GLY A 109 5.26 14.79 3.40
C GLY A 109 6.36 13.71 3.47
N SER A 110 7.51 14.07 4.03
CA SER A 110 8.56 13.10 4.38
C SER A 110 8.18 12.35 5.66
N LEU A 111 8.31 11.03 5.66
CA LEU A 111 8.13 10.19 6.84
C LEU A 111 9.33 10.28 7.80
N ASP A 112 10.51 10.57 7.26
CA ASP A 112 11.79 10.60 7.97
C ASP A 112 12.19 12.01 8.42
N GLY A 113 11.29 12.99 8.23
CA GLY A 113 11.50 14.37 8.66
C GLY A 113 12.50 15.14 7.78
N GLU A 114 12.69 14.72 6.52
CA GLU A 114 13.54 15.44 5.58
C GLU A 114 13.05 16.88 5.40
N THR A 115 13.97 17.84 5.50
CA THR A 115 13.71 19.27 5.32
C THR A 115 14.05 19.76 3.91
N THR A 116 14.69 18.91 3.10
CA THR A 116 15.04 19.20 1.70
C THR A 116 14.25 18.28 0.77
N GLY A 117 13.65 18.85 -0.26
CA GLY A 117 12.73 18.16 -1.16
C GLY A 117 11.28 18.56 -0.93
N ALA A 118 10.37 18.07 -1.77
CA ALA A 118 8.95 18.35 -1.66
C ALA A 118 8.11 17.22 -2.27
N CYS A 119 6.87 17.10 -1.82
CA CYS A 119 5.84 16.38 -2.56
C CYS A 119 5.58 17.10 -3.89
N SER A 120 5.34 16.33 -4.95
CA SER A 120 5.08 16.87 -6.29
C SER A 120 3.68 17.48 -6.42
N GLY A 121 2.77 17.16 -5.50
CA GLY A 121 1.34 17.46 -5.59
C GLY A 121 0.59 16.59 -6.61
N ARG A 122 1.26 15.59 -7.21
CA ARG A 122 0.64 14.66 -8.17
C ARG A 122 0.09 13.43 -7.45
N THR A 123 -1.04 12.96 -7.97
CA THR A 123 -1.59 11.65 -7.63
C THR A 123 -1.07 10.62 -8.63
N ILE A 124 -0.56 9.50 -8.12
CA ILE A 124 -0.24 8.32 -8.93
C ILE A 124 -1.30 7.26 -8.71
N LYS A 125 -1.38 6.30 -9.63
CA LYS A 125 -2.19 5.09 -9.43
C LYS A 125 -1.29 3.90 -9.17
N VAL A 126 -1.56 3.16 -8.11
CA VAL A 126 -0.90 1.90 -7.78
C VAL A 126 -1.89 0.76 -7.84
N LYS A 127 -1.40 -0.45 -8.09
CA LYS A 127 -2.17 -1.69 -8.02
C LYS A 127 -1.50 -2.64 -7.02
N ILE A 128 -2.29 -3.20 -6.12
CA ILE A 128 -1.80 -4.19 -5.16
C ILE A 128 -1.54 -5.50 -5.90
N VAL A 129 -0.29 -5.91 -5.94
CA VAL A 129 0.15 -7.16 -6.58
C VAL A 129 0.94 -8.06 -5.64
N ASP A 130 1.16 -7.61 -4.41
CA ASP A 130 1.94 -8.32 -3.41
C ASP A 130 1.45 -7.93 -2.01
N ALA A 131 1.87 -8.69 -0.99
CA ALA A 131 1.71 -8.30 0.40
C ALA A 131 3.02 -7.85 1.00
N CYS A 132 2.91 -7.04 2.04
CA CYS A 132 4.02 -6.72 2.93
C CYS A 132 3.72 -7.29 4.33
N PRO A 133 4.02 -8.57 4.59
CA PRO A 133 3.59 -9.23 5.81
C PRO A 133 4.44 -8.82 6.99
N ALA A 134 3.81 -8.51 8.13
CA ALA A 134 4.51 -8.30 9.40
C ALA A 134 5.22 -9.57 9.91
N THR A 135 4.82 -10.75 9.45
CA THR A 135 5.46 -12.00 9.86
C THR A 135 6.54 -12.49 8.88
N HIS A 136 6.89 -11.69 7.87
CA HIS A 136 7.97 -12.02 6.94
C HIS A 136 9.34 -11.67 7.55
N PRO A 137 10.32 -12.60 7.63
CA PRO A 137 11.64 -12.30 8.22
C PRO A 137 12.36 -11.13 7.57
N ALA A 138 12.23 -10.95 6.26
CA ALA A 138 12.79 -9.78 5.58
C ALA A 138 12.18 -8.43 6.03
N ASN A 139 11.08 -8.43 6.78
CA ASN A 139 10.41 -7.25 7.31
C ASN A 139 10.73 -7.10 8.80
N TYR A 140 10.28 -8.02 9.65
CA TYR A 140 10.50 -7.89 11.10
C TYR A 140 11.99 -7.91 11.47
N CYS A 141 12.88 -8.60 10.73
CA CYS A 141 14.31 -8.55 11.06
C CYS A 141 14.92 -7.15 10.89
N LYS A 142 14.29 -6.24 10.13
CA LYS A 142 14.78 -4.87 9.91
C LYS A 142 14.54 -3.95 11.11
N ILE A 143 13.69 -4.31 12.07
CA ILE A 143 13.33 -3.43 13.20
C ILE A 143 14.30 -3.60 14.39
N PRO A 144 14.38 -2.61 15.31
CA PRO A 144 15.34 -2.62 16.41
C PRO A 144 15.23 -3.84 17.34
N GLU A 145 14.02 -4.37 17.52
CA GLU A 145 13.77 -5.56 18.33
C GLU A 145 14.58 -6.78 17.87
N PHE A 146 14.87 -6.88 16.57
CA PHE A 146 15.58 -8.01 15.96
C PHE A 146 16.99 -7.62 15.46
N GLY A 147 17.53 -6.50 15.93
CA GLY A 147 18.89 -6.04 15.61
C GLY A 147 19.00 -5.18 14.35
N GLY A 148 17.88 -4.74 13.78
CA GLY A 148 17.85 -3.78 12.69
C GLY A 148 17.78 -2.33 13.15
N THR A 149 17.59 -1.42 12.19
CA THR A 149 17.58 0.04 12.42
C THR A 149 16.37 0.74 11.82
N ILE A 150 15.48 0.00 11.15
CA ILE A 150 14.31 0.53 10.45
C ILE A 150 13.13 0.61 11.41
N ARG A 151 12.37 1.71 11.41
CA ARG A 151 11.21 1.80 12.31
C ARG A 151 10.12 0.80 11.90
N PRO A 152 9.31 0.26 12.83
CA PRO A 152 8.24 -0.67 12.50
C PRO A 152 7.27 -0.16 11.41
N ILE A 153 7.00 1.15 11.41
CA ILE A 153 6.14 1.80 10.42
C ILE A 153 6.67 1.73 8.98
N GLU A 154 7.99 1.58 8.82
CA GLU A 154 8.68 1.45 7.53
C GLU A 154 8.95 -0.02 7.15
N ALA A 155 8.66 -0.95 8.06
CA ALA A 155 8.87 -2.39 7.84
C ALA A 155 7.55 -3.15 7.72
N CYS A 156 6.41 -2.46 7.55
CA CYS A 156 5.06 -3.06 7.53
C CYS A 156 4.65 -3.77 8.84
N GLU A 157 5.37 -3.47 9.92
CA GLU A 157 5.22 -4.10 11.24
C GLU A 157 4.31 -3.30 12.19
N GLN A 158 3.94 -2.06 11.82
CA GLN A 158 3.16 -1.18 12.69
C GLN A 158 1.65 -1.49 12.57
N PRO A 159 1.00 -1.98 13.64
CA PRO A 159 -0.43 -2.25 13.61
C PRO A 159 -1.26 -0.98 13.38
N GLY A 160 -2.30 -1.08 12.56
CA GLY A 160 -3.26 0.01 12.34
C GLY A 160 -2.75 1.12 11.42
N VAL A 161 -1.59 0.93 10.77
CA VAL A 161 -1.08 1.87 9.77
C VAL A 161 -1.32 1.34 8.37
N ASN A 162 -1.88 2.17 7.49
CA ASN A 162 -1.92 1.88 6.07
C ASN A 162 -0.51 2.07 5.49
N ALA A 163 0.18 0.97 5.20
CA ALA A 163 1.50 1.00 4.59
C ALA A 163 1.46 0.38 3.18
N LEU A 164 2.02 1.11 2.21
CA LEU A 164 2.20 0.64 0.84
C LEU A 164 3.69 0.58 0.51
N ASP A 165 4.18 -0.58 0.10
CA ASP A 165 5.51 -0.72 -0.47
C ASP A 165 5.43 -0.54 -1.99
N ILE A 166 5.72 0.67 -2.47
CA ILE A 166 5.41 1.11 -3.84
C ILE A 166 6.62 0.88 -4.75
N ALA A 167 6.39 0.57 -6.02
CA ALA A 167 7.46 0.46 -7.01
C ALA A 167 8.38 1.69 -7.00
N THR A 168 9.70 1.47 -6.91
CA THR A 168 10.72 2.53 -6.86
C THR A 168 10.60 3.55 -8.00
N THR A 169 10.15 3.11 -9.18
CA THR A 169 9.92 3.97 -10.35
C THR A 169 8.83 5.03 -10.15
N ALA A 170 7.95 4.86 -9.16
CA ALA A 170 6.89 5.82 -8.84
C ALA A 170 7.39 7.00 -7.99
N ARG A 171 8.54 6.85 -7.33
CA ARG A 171 9.09 7.82 -6.36
C ARG A 171 9.16 9.23 -6.93
N SER A 172 9.79 9.38 -8.10
CA SER A 172 9.98 10.69 -8.75
C SER A 172 8.66 11.34 -9.23
N ALA A 173 7.59 10.55 -9.37
CA ALA A 173 6.27 11.08 -9.65
C ALA A 173 5.60 11.64 -8.39
N LEU A 174 5.87 11.05 -7.21
CA LEU A 174 5.31 11.45 -5.92
C LEU A 174 6.06 12.59 -5.24
N SER A 175 7.40 12.57 -5.26
CA SER A 175 8.19 13.54 -4.51
C SER A 175 9.64 13.63 -5.01
N THR A 176 10.36 14.62 -4.48
CA THR A 176 11.83 14.71 -4.59
C THR A 176 12.55 14.36 -3.28
N PHE A 177 11.80 13.92 -2.26
CA PHE A 177 12.37 13.40 -1.02
C PHE A 177 13.14 12.09 -1.29
N GLN A 178 14.20 11.85 -0.54
CA GLN A 178 15.06 10.68 -0.70
C GLN A 178 14.61 9.49 0.16
N GLY A 179 13.92 9.76 1.27
CA GLY A 179 13.41 8.77 2.22
C GLY A 179 11.96 8.36 1.97
N ASN A 180 11.35 7.74 2.97
CA ASN A 180 9.98 7.26 2.90
C ASN A 180 8.97 8.41 3.02
N LEU A 181 7.73 8.22 2.57
CA LEU A 181 6.75 9.31 2.50
C LEU A 181 5.54 9.05 3.39
N ASN A 182 5.01 10.12 3.98
CA ASN A 182 3.61 10.17 4.36
C ASN A 182 2.77 10.31 3.09
N ILE A 183 1.67 9.57 3.01
CA ILE A 183 0.79 9.56 1.84
C ILE A 183 -0.69 9.58 2.22
N ASP A 184 -1.50 10.05 1.29
CA ASP A 184 -2.94 9.83 1.28
C ASP A 184 -3.27 8.71 0.28
N ILE A 185 -4.18 7.81 0.66
CA ILE A 185 -4.57 6.61 -0.09
C ILE A 185 -6.07 6.62 -0.31
N GLU A 186 -6.50 6.56 -1.56
CA GLU A 186 -7.92 6.55 -1.95
C GLU A 186 -8.18 5.37 -2.89
N GLN A 187 -9.16 4.52 -2.57
CA GLN A 187 -9.51 3.40 -3.45
C GLN A 187 -10.07 3.92 -4.78
N THR A 188 -9.64 3.34 -5.89
CA THR A 188 -10.06 3.76 -7.24
C THR A 188 -10.21 2.57 -8.17
N SER A 189 -10.84 2.79 -9.32
CA SER A 189 -10.82 1.80 -10.40
C SER A 189 -9.43 1.68 -11.00
N CYS A 190 -9.04 0.46 -11.36
CA CYS A 190 -8.02 0.26 -12.38
C CYS A 190 -8.63 0.65 -13.74
#